data_AF-B4JWE8-F1
#
_entry.id   AF-B4JWE8-F1
#
_cell.length_a   1.000
_cell.length_b   1.000
_cell.length_c   1.000
_cell.angle_alpha   90.00
_cell.angle_beta   90.00
_cell.angle_gamma   90.00
#
_symmetry.space_group_name_H-M   'P 1'
#
loop_
_entity.id
_entity.type
_entity.pdbx_description
1 polymer ?
#
loop_
_entity_poly.entity_id
_entity_poly.type
_entity_poly.pdbx_seq_one_letter_code
_entity_poly.pdbx_strand_id
1 'polypeptide(L)'
;MLELQTLNIEYVRKLKAAQSGLKESDEFQPSSCLPFGSTTGIYRIKLSGMDTFYGPCDARFAGCGWMVIQRRMDDSVNFYRNWSDYRLGFGALKGEFFLGLEKLHRLTARQRYELYVHLEDLEGNIRYAHYDTFSIGSEQTS
;
A
#
# COMPACT_ATOMS: atom_id res chain seq x y z
N MET A 1 18.04 18.65 47.71
CA MET A 1 16.78 17.86 47.69
C MET A 1 15.85 18.59 46.72
N LEU A 2 15.54 17.97 45.59
CA LEU A 2 14.87 18.59 44.44
C LEU A 2 13.38 18.88 44.73
N GLU A 3 12.94 20.11 44.53
CA GLU A 3 11.52 20.41 44.26
C GLU A 3 11.32 20.47 42.75
N LEU A 4 10.48 19.56 42.24
CA LEU A 4 10.05 19.51 40.85
C LEU A 4 9.11 20.68 40.57
N GLN A 5 9.48 21.54 39.61
CA GLN A 5 8.63 22.62 39.13
C GLN A 5 7.35 22.04 38.48
N THR A 6 6.20 22.37 39.04
CA THR A 6 4.91 22.15 38.41
C THR A 6 4.82 23.01 37.14
N LEU A 7 4.66 22.37 35.98
CA LEU A 7 4.41 23.06 34.72
C LEU A 7 3.21 23.99 34.88
N ASN A 8 3.40 25.27 34.52
CA ASN A 8 2.40 26.32 34.64
C ASN A 8 1.07 25.87 34.00
N ILE A 9 0.00 25.83 34.80
CA ILE A 9 -1.34 25.38 34.40
C ILE A 9 -1.87 26.20 33.22
N GLU A 10 -1.53 27.49 33.13
CA GLU A 10 -1.89 28.32 31.97
C GLU A 10 -1.21 27.87 30.69
N TYR A 11 0.04 27.40 30.77
CA TYR A 11 0.77 26.88 29.64
C TYR A 11 0.11 25.59 29.13
N VAL A 12 -0.25 24.69 30.05
CA VAL A 12 -0.99 23.47 29.71
C VAL A 12 -2.37 23.79 29.12
N ARG A 13 -3.07 24.80 29.64
CA ARG A 13 -4.36 25.27 29.08
C ARG A 13 -4.21 25.85 27.68
N LYS A 14 -3.17 26.65 27.42
CA LYS A 14 -2.88 27.19 26.08
C LYS A 14 -2.54 26.09 25.08
N LEU A 15 -1.77 25.08 25.49
CA LEU A 15 -1.47 23.92 24.65
C LEU A 15 -2.74 23.11 24.32
N LYS A 16 -3.62 22.87 25.30
CA LYS A 16 -4.90 22.18 25.07
C LYS A 16 -5.85 23.00 24.19
N ALA A 17 -5.91 24.32 24.36
CA ALA A 17 -6.72 25.19 23.52
C ALA A 17 -6.22 25.22 22.07
N ALA A 18 -4.89 25.25 21.85
CA ALA A 18 -4.29 25.14 20.53
C ALA A 18 -4.59 23.78 19.87
N GLN A 19 -4.67 22.70 20.65
CA GLN A 19 -5.06 21.36 20.17
C GLN A 19 -6.56 21.25 19.86
N SER A 20 -7.42 21.96 20.60
CA SER A 20 -8.88 21.95 20.36
C SER A 20 -9.32 22.63 19.05
N GLY A 21 -8.43 23.42 18.43
CA GLY A 21 -8.64 24.03 17.10
C GLY A 21 -8.04 23.22 15.93
N LEU A 22 -7.23 22.20 16.22
CA LEU A 22 -6.86 21.20 15.22
C LEU A 22 -8.05 20.27 15.10
N LYS A 23 -8.91 20.51 14.10
CA LYS A 23 -9.83 19.47 13.64
C LYS A 23 -8.99 18.22 13.46
N GLU A 24 -9.37 17.16 14.17
CA GLU A 24 -8.90 15.80 13.93
C GLU A 24 -8.85 15.64 12.43
N SER A 25 -7.64 15.57 11.86
CA SER A 25 -7.47 15.56 10.41
C SER A 25 -8.35 14.42 9.91
N ASP A 26 -9.31 14.76 9.04
CA ASP A 26 -10.17 13.83 8.32
C ASP A 26 -9.42 12.49 8.16
N GLU A 27 -9.94 11.42 8.79
CA GLU A 27 -9.20 10.16 9.03
C GLU A 27 -8.33 9.85 7.81
N PHE A 28 -7.00 9.85 7.97
CA PHE A 28 -6.10 9.73 6.83
C PHE A 28 -6.35 8.39 6.12
N GLN A 29 -7.07 8.44 5.00
CA GLN A 29 -7.55 7.30 4.24
C GLN A 29 -6.87 7.29 2.86
N PRO A 30 -5.60 6.85 2.78
CA PRO A 30 -4.87 6.84 1.53
C PRO A 30 -5.47 5.80 0.57
N SER A 31 -5.64 6.20 -0.69
CA SER A 31 -6.14 5.34 -1.77
C SER A 31 -5.02 4.69 -2.60
N SER A 32 -3.76 5.07 -2.34
CA SER A 32 -2.58 4.60 -3.06
C SER A 32 -1.33 4.67 -2.19
N CYS A 33 -0.19 4.27 -2.74
CA CYS A 33 1.10 4.35 -2.06
C CYS A 33 1.79 5.72 -2.16
N LEU A 34 1.27 6.64 -2.97
CA LEU A 34 1.87 7.98 -3.20
C LEU A 34 2.14 8.76 -1.90
N PRO A 35 1.21 8.81 -0.91
CA PRO A 35 1.43 9.59 0.31
C PRO A 35 2.58 9.08 1.20
N PHE A 36 3.03 7.83 0.99
CA PHE A 36 4.08 7.22 1.80
C PHE A 36 5.49 7.48 1.27
N GLY A 37 5.63 8.17 0.13
CA GLY A 37 6.92 8.61 -0.41
C GLY A 37 7.91 7.47 -0.59
N SER A 38 9.10 7.62 0.01
CA SER A 38 10.20 6.66 -0.08
C SER A 38 10.15 5.53 0.96
N THR A 39 9.07 5.42 1.72
CA THR A 39 8.96 4.39 2.76
C THR A 39 8.57 3.04 2.17
N THR A 40 9.06 1.97 2.80
CA THR A 40 8.67 0.60 2.49
C THR A 40 7.89 0.03 3.67
N GLY A 41 6.67 -0.44 3.42
CA GLY A 41 5.78 -0.88 4.49
C GLY A 41 4.46 -1.41 3.96
N ILE A 42 3.65 -1.98 4.85
CA ILE A 42 2.29 -2.44 4.55
C ILE A 42 1.34 -1.43 5.17
N TYR A 43 0.49 -0.84 4.33
CA TYR A 43 -0.38 0.26 4.72
C TYR A 43 -1.84 -0.08 4.47
N ARG A 44 -2.71 0.53 5.28
CA ARG A 44 -4.16 0.45 5.13
C ARG A 44 -4.58 1.32 3.95
N ILE A 45 -5.19 0.73 2.91
CA ILE A 45 -5.63 1.39 1.69
C ILE A 45 -7.16 1.41 1.63
N LYS A 46 -7.73 2.60 1.43
CA LYS A 46 -9.18 2.79 1.29
C LYS A 46 -9.53 3.26 -0.11
N LEU A 47 -10.35 2.47 -0.80
CA LEU A 47 -11.00 2.87 -2.05
C LEU A 47 -12.49 3.09 -1.80
N SER A 48 -13.06 4.13 -2.42
CA SER A 48 -14.50 4.38 -2.32
C SER A 48 -15.29 3.24 -2.95
N GLY A 49 -16.30 2.74 -2.24
CA GLY A 49 -17.11 1.58 -2.66
C GLY A 49 -16.41 0.23 -2.50
N MET A 50 -15.35 0.14 -1.69
CA MET A 50 -14.66 -1.11 -1.37
C MET A 50 -14.34 -1.19 0.11
N ASP A 51 -14.31 -2.41 0.64
CA ASP A 51 -13.73 -2.65 1.95
C ASP A 51 -12.25 -2.28 1.97
N THR A 52 -11.80 -1.86 3.14
CA THR A 52 -10.42 -1.49 3.35
C THR A 52 -9.52 -2.72 3.23
N PHE A 53 -8.39 -2.60 2.54
CA PHE A 53 -7.40 -3.66 2.42
C PHE A 53 -6.01 -3.18 2.80
N TYR A 54 -5.06 -4.11 2.89
CA TYR A 54 -3.65 -3.78 3.13
C TYR A 54 -2.85 -3.90 1.83
N GLY A 55 -2.10 -2.86 1.50
CA GLY A 55 -1.25 -2.77 0.33
C GLY A 55 0.21 -2.57 0.72
N PRO A 56 1.14 -3.40 0.24
CA PRO A 56 2.56 -3.17 0.40
C PRO A 56 3.03 -2.05 -0.53
N CYS A 57 3.57 -0.99 0.06
CA CYS A 57 4.23 0.10 -0.65
C CYS A 57 5.74 -0.12 -0.58
N ASP A 58 6.43 -0.03 -1.72
CA ASP A 58 7.85 -0.37 -1.80
C ASP A 58 8.57 0.56 -2.76
N ALA A 59 9.46 1.40 -2.22
CA ALA A 59 10.18 2.39 -3.00
C ALA A 59 11.52 1.88 -3.58
N ARG A 60 11.91 0.63 -3.27
CA ARG A 60 13.25 0.12 -3.55
C ARG A 60 13.51 -0.14 -5.04
N PHE A 61 12.48 -0.50 -5.80
CA PHE A 61 12.63 -1.01 -7.17
C PHE A 61 12.25 0.00 -8.25
N ALA A 62 11.16 0.72 -8.05
CA ALA A 62 10.60 1.64 -9.05
C ALA A 62 10.46 3.09 -8.53
N GLY A 63 10.97 3.37 -7.32
CA GLY A 63 10.89 4.68 -6.68
C GLY A 63 9.63 4.88 -5.85
N CYS A 64 9.35 6.13 -5.47
CA CYS A 64 8.25 6.46 -4.56
C CYS A 64 6.86 6.12 -5.15
N GLY A 65 5.93 5.71 -4.29
CA GLY A 65 4.52 5.62 -4.66
C GLY A 65 4.06 4.30 -5.29
N TRP A 66 4.95 3.32 -5.42
CA TRP A 66 4.61 2.02 -6.00
C TRP A 66 3.97 1.07 -5.00
N MET A 67 2.86 0.46 -5.41
CA MET A 67 2.22 -0.64 -4.71
C MET A 67 2.68 -1.97 -5.32
N VAL A 68 3.14 -2.90 -4.51
CA VAL A 68 3.50 -4.24 -4.98
C VAL A 68 2.23 -5.07 -5.12
N ILE A 69 1.94 -5.53 -6.34
CA ILE A 69 0.73 -6.29 -6.66
C ILE A 69 0.95 -7.81 -6.67
N GLN A 70 2.21 -8.23 -6.84
CA GLN A 70 2.63 -9.63 -6.89
C GLN A 70 4.10 -9.70 -6.46
N ARG A 71 4.49 -10.69 -5.65
CA ARG A 71 5.88 -10.97 -5.30
C ARG A 71 6.18 -12.47 -5.31
N ARG A 72 7.26 -12.86 -6.01
CA ARG A 72 7.91 -14.19 -5.97
C ARG A 72 9.34 -14.05 -5.47
N MET A 73 9.81 -15.00 -4.67
CA MET A 73 11.15 -14.98 -4.09
C MET A 73 11.71 -16.39 -3.86
N ASP A 74 10.91 -17.31 -3.32
CA ASP A 74 11.41 -18.56 -2.75
C ASP A 74 10.48 -19.78 -2.96
N ASP A 75 9.41 -19.62 -3.74
CA ASP A 75 8.40 -20.65 -3.99
C ASP A 75 7.69 -21.18 -2.73
N SER A 76 7.69 -20.41 -1.63
CA SER A 76 6.97 -20.73 -0.40
C SER A 76 5.45 -20.74 -0.55
N VAL A 77 4.91 -20.08 -1.59
CA VAL A 77 3.47 -20.04 -1.87
C VAL A 77 3.17 -20.70 -3.21
N ASN A 78 2.22 -21.64 -3.22
CA ASN A 78 1.72 -22.22 -4.47
C ASN A 78 0.91 -21.18 -5.27
N PHE A 79 1.28 -20.93 -6.52
CA PHE A 79 0.55 -20.05 -7.46
C PHE A 79 -0.38 -20.82 -8.41
N TYR A 80 -0.35 -22.15 -8.43
CA TYR A 80 -1.35 -22.95 -9.14
C TYR A 80 -2.66 -22.97 -8.34
N ARG A 81 -3.52 -21.99 -8.64
CA ARG A 81 -4.74 -21.66 -7.88
C ARG A 81 -5.97 -21.56 -8.77
N ASN A 82 -7.14 -21.66 -8.15
CA ASN A 82 -8.41 -21.50 -8.84
C ASN A 82 -8.76 -20.01 -9.07
N TRP A 83 -9.82 -19.76 -9.83
CA TRP A 83 -10.29 -18.40 -10.13
C TRP A 83 -10.63 -17.58 -8.89
N SER A 84 -11.33 -18.17 -7.91
CA SER A 84 -11.74 -17.47 -6.69
C SER A 84 -10.53 -16.96 -5.90
N ASP A 85 -9.46 -17.76 -5.83
CA ASP A 85 -8.21 -17.37 -5.20
C ASP A 85 -7.55 -16.20 -5.92
N TYR A 86 -7.49 -16.22 -7.26
CA TYR A 86 -6.95 -15.09 -8.03
C TYR A 86 -7.80 -13.83 -7.94
N ARG A 87 -9.13 -13.98 -7.87
CA ARG A 87 -10.05 -12.85 -7.66
C ARG A 87 -9.80 -12.17 -6.32
N LEU A 88 -9.72 -12.95 -5.24
CA LEU A 88 -9.55 -12.45 -3.87
C LEU A 88 -8.11 -12.08 -3.52
N GLY A 89 -7.13 -12.72 -4.14
CA GLY A 89 -5.72 -12.67 -3.76
C GLY A 89 -5.37 -13.75 -2.72
N PHE A 90 -4.08 -14.07 -2.63
CA PHE A 90 -3.55 -15.13 -1.77
C PHE A 90 -2.09 -14.86 -1.39
N GLY A 91 -1.58 -15.62 -0.41
CA GLY A 91 -0.23 -15.48 0.13
C GLY A 91 -0.12 -14.47 1.27
N ALA A 92 1.09 -14.03 1.58
CA ALA A 92 1.38 -13.11 2.68
C ALA A 92 2.11 -11.86 2.18
N LEU A 93 1.62 -10.66 2.52
CA LEU A 93 2.20 -9.40 2.04
C LEU A 93 3.66 -9.15 2.48
N LYS A 94 4.13 -9.88 3.51
CA LYS A 94 5.54 -9.88 3.96
C LYS A 94 6.41 -10.93 3.24
N GLY A 95 5.81 -11.84 2.48
CA GLY A 95 6.46 -12.92 1.74
C GLY A 95 6.00 -12.93 0.28
N GLU A 96 5.71 -14.11 -0.26
CA GLU A 96 5.11 -14.26 -1.59
C GLU A 96 3.59 -14.08 -1.54
N PHE A 97 3.04 -13.37 -2.54
CA PHE A 97 1.61 -13.12 -2.62
C PHE A 97 1.17 -12.67 -4.02
N PHE A 98 -0.14 -12.70 -4.22
CA PHE A 98 -0.84 -11.99 -5.27
C PHE A 98 -1.97 -11.15 -4.65
N LEU A 99 -2.02 -9.86 -4.96
CA LEU A 99 -2.90 -8.89 -4.28
C LEU A 99 -4.39 -9.19 -4.51
N GLY A 100 -4.73 -9.75 -5.68
CA GLY A 100 -6.10 -10.13 -6.07
C GLY A 100 -6.66 -9.24 -7.18
N LEU A 101 -7.25 -9.87 -8.21
CA LEU A 101 -7.75 -9.19 -9.40
C LEU A 101 -8.85 -8.17 -9.10
N GLU A 102 -9.73 -8.45 -8.13
CA GLU A 102 -10.79 -7.49 -7.76
C GLU A 102 -10.18 -6.18 -7.25
N LYS A 103 -9.13 -6.25 -6.43
CA LYS A 103 -8.42 -5.06 -5.93
C LYS A 103 -7.74 -4.31 -7.09
N LEU A 104 -7.10 -5.03 -8.00
CA LEU A 104 -6.42 -4.45 -9.16
C LEU A 104 -7.38 -3.78 -10.14
N HIS A 105 -8.52 -4.41 -10.43
CA HIS A 105 -9.57 -3.82 -11.23
C HIS A 105 -10.06 -2.51 -10.61
N ARG A 106 -10.38 -2.51 -9.30
CA ARG A 106 -10.89 -1.31 -8.62
C ARG A 106 -9.86 -0.18 -8.52
N LEU A 107 -8.57 -0.50 -8.42
CA LEU A 107 -7.49 0.49 -8.51
C LEU A 107 -7.41 1.09 -9.91
N THR A 108 -7.25 0.24 -10.92
CA THR A 108 -6.94 0.65 -12.30
C THR A 108 -8.14 1.21 -13.06
N ALA A 109 -9.37 0.95 -12.63
CA ALA A 109 -10.57 1.54 -13.20
C ALA A 109 -10.78 3.02 -12.80
N ARG A 110 -10.15 3.49 -11.71
CA ARG A 110 -10.37 4.85 -11.19
C ARG A 110 -9.44 5.89 -11.81
N GLN A 111 -8.24 5.48 -12.18
CA GLN A 111 -7.22 6.35 -12.77
C GLN A 111 -6.22 5.50 -13.54
N ARG A 112 -5.44 6.14 -14.40
CA ARG A 112 -4.34 5.49 -15.12
C ARG A 112 -3.26 5.05 -14.12
N TYR A 113 -2.84 3.80 -14.24
CA TYR A 113 -1.67 3.26 -13.56
C TYR A 113 -0.65 2.81 -14.60
N GLU A 114 0.60 2.84 -14.18
CA GLU A 114 1.73 2.20 -14.86
C GLU A 114 2.03 0.85 -14.20
N LEU A 115 2.74 -0.03 -14.92
CA LEU A 115 3.19 -1.32 -14.40
C LEU A 115 4.71 -1.44 -14.55
N TYR A 116 5.38 -1.75 -13.45
CA TYR A 116 6.79 -2.08 -13.41
C TYR A 116 6.96 -3.55 -13.02
N VAL A 117 7.66 -4.30 -13.86
CA VAL A 117 7.99 -5.71 -13.64
C VAL A 117 9.49 -5.78 -13.35
N HIS A 118 9.86 -6.22 -12.16
CA HIS A 118 11.24 -6.47 -11.75
C HIS A 118 11.48 -7.97 -11.69
N LEU A 119 12.54 -8.45 -12.35
CA LEU A 119 12.94 -9.85 -12.39
C LEU A 119 14.41 -9.95 -12.01
N GLU A 120 14.72 -10.91 -11.15
CA GLU A 120 16.08 -11.28 -10.75
C GLU A 120 16.25 -12.78 -11.01
N ASP A 121 17.33 -13.17 -11.68
CA ASP A 121 17.66 -14.58 -11.90
C ASP A 121 18.53 -15.14 -10.76
N LEU A 122 18.82 -16.44 -10.81
CA LEU A 122 19.59 -17.14 -9.77
C LEU A 122 21.05 -16.68 -9.69
N GLU A 123 21.56 -16.00 -10.72
CA GLU A 123 22.90 -15.42 -10.75
C GLU A 123 22.91 -13.95 -10.28
N GLY A 124 21.75 -13.42 -9.91
CA GLY A 124 21.57 -12.03 -9.45
C GLY A 124 21.46 -11.02 -10.59
N ASN A 125 21.30 -11.46 -11.85
CA ASN A 125 21.09 -10.52 -12.95
C ASN A 125 19.68 -9.96 -12.89
N ILE A 126 19.57 -8.64 -12.97
CA ILE A 126 18.31 -7.92 -12.91
C ILE A 126 17.85 -7.55 -14.32
N ARG A 127 16.57 -7.80 -14.60
CA ARG A 127 15.86 -7.30 -15.79
C ARG A 127 14.56 -6.63 -15.36
N TYR A 128 14.12 -5.64 -16.13
CA TYR A 128 12.86 -4.98 -15.88
C TYR A 128 12.09 -4.69 -17.17
N ALA A 129 10.77 -4.53 -17.02
CA ALA A 129 9.88 -4.02 -18.04
C ALA A 129 8.96 -2.96 -17.43
N HIS A 130 8.73 -1.87 -18.14
CA HIS A 130 7.88 -0.77 -17.70
C HIS A 130 6.83 -0.48 -18.77
N TYR A 131 5.58 -0.39 -18.35
CA TYR A 131 4.43 -0.12 -19.19
C TYR A 131 3.71 1.15 -18.70
N ASP A 132 3.57 2.13 -19.58
CA ASP A 132 2.96 3.43 -19.27
C ASP A 132 1.44 3.36 -18.98
N THR A 133 0.81 2.24 -19.34
CA THR A 133 -0.63 2.03 -19.15
C THR A 133 -0.89 0.58 -18.76
N PHE A 134 -1.51 0.41 -17.59
CA PHE A 134 -1.93 -0.87 -17.06
C PHE A 134 -3.36 -0.77 -16.55
N SER A 135 -4.20 -1.70 -16.97
CA SER A 135 -5.59 -1.80 -16.55
C SER A 135 -6.04 -3.25 -16.49
N ILE A 136 -6.83 -3.58 -15.47
CA ILE A 136 -7.49 -4.87 -15.35
C ILE A 136 -8.99 -4.66 -15.60
N GLY A 137 -9.56 -5.46 -16.51
CA GLY A 137 -10.99 -5.46 -16.82
C GLY A 137 -11.85 -5.97 -15.67
N SER A 138 -13.17 -5.85 -15.80
CA SER A 138 -14.08 -6.44 -14.83
C SER A 138 -14.18 -7.96 -15.03
N GLU A 139 -14.66 -8.68 -14.01
CA GLU A 139 -14.89 -10.14 -14.12
C GLU A 139 -15.82 -10.50 -15.29
N GLN A 140 -16.78 -9.63 -15.62
CA GLN A 140 -17.75 -9.85 -16.72
C GLN A 140 -17.11 -9.76 -18.12
N THR A 141 -15.90 -9.22 -18.21
CA THR A 141 -15.14 -9.11 -19.46
C THR A 141 -14.11 -10.23 -19.65
N SER A 142 -14.11 -11.23 -18.75
CA SER A 142 -13.23 -12.43 -18.82
C SER A 142 -13.91 -13.60 -19.51
#